data_AF-A0A6I2WMK3-F1
#
_entry.id   AF-A0A6I2WMK3-F1
#
_cell.length_a   1.000
_cell.length_b   1.000
_cell.length_c   1.000
_cell.angle_alpha   90.00
_cell.angle_beta   90.00
_cell.angle_gamma   90.00
#
_symmetry.space_group_name_H-M   'P 1'
#
loop_
_entity.id
_entity.type
_entity.pdbx_description
1 polymer ?
#
loop_
_entity_poly.entity_id
_entity_poly.type
_entity_poly.pdbx_seq_one_letter_code
_entity_poly.pdbx_strand_id
1 'polypeptide(L)' 'MVIPSRFGEYVIAAFVIILAPGPSVLFVIARAIAWGRKIAVLTVAGNVTGFFTISLIISIGLGPLLQKSDLAYAAIQ' A
#
# COMPACT_ATOMS: atom_id res chain seq x y z
N MET A 1 -23.24 0.34 16.95
CA MET A 1 -21.77 0.40 16.91
C MET A 1 -21.26 -1.02 17.11
N VAL A 2 -21.05 -1.76 16.02
CA VAL A 2 -20.58 -3.15 16.07
C VAL A 2 -19.09 -3.09 16.37
N ILE A 3 -18.70 -3.35 17.62
CA ILE A 3 -17.30 -3.60 17.95
C ILE A 3 -16.94 -4.89 17.22
N PRO A 4 -16.00 -4.89 16.27
CA PRO A 4 -15.63 -6.10 15.56
C PRO A 4 -15.10 -7.11 16.58
N SER A 5 -15.79 -8.23 16.75
CA SER A 5 -15.45 -9.31 17.69
C SER A 5 -14.08 -9.95 17.43
N ARG A 6 -13.48 -9.65 16.27
CA ARG A 6 -12.19 -10.14 15.79
C ARG A 6 -11.06 -9.12 15.95
N PHE A 7 -11.25 -8.06 16.75
CA PHE A 7 -10.25 -7.00 16.91
C PHE A 7 -8.89 -7.53 17.37
N GLY A 8 -8.86 -8.50 18.30
CA GLY A 8 -7.61 -9.14 18.75
C GLY A 8 -6.89 -9.89 17.62
N GLU A 9 -7.63 -10.64 16.80
CA GLU A 9 -7.08 -11.35 15.64
C GLU A 9 -6.58 -10.40 14.56
N TYR A 10 -7.30 -9.30 14.33
CA TYR A 10 -6.88 -8.25 13.42
C TYR A 10 -5.55 -7.62 13.87
N VAL A 11 -5.41 -7.29 15.16
CA VAL A 11 -4.17 -6.73 15.70
C VAL A 11 -3.01 -7.70 15.52
N ILE A 12 -3.21 -8.98 15.84
CA ILE A 12 -2.18 -10.03 15.67
C ILE A 12 -1.76 -10.15 14.20
N ALA A 13 -2.73 -10.26 13.28
CA ALA A 13 -2.46 -10.36 11.85
C ALA A 13 -1.74 -9.11 11.32
N ALA A 14 -2.18 -7.92 11.71
CA ALA A 14 -1.54 -6.67 11.32
C ALA A 14 -0.09 -6.59 11.80
N PHE A 15 0.19 -7.00 13.05
CA PHE A 15 1.56 -7.07 13.57
C PHE A 15 2.43 -8.00 12.73
N VAL A 16 1.96 -9.19 12.41
CA VAL A 16 2.70 -10.17 11.58
C VAL A 16 3.00 -9.60 10.19
N ILE A 17 2.01 -8.96 9.56
CA ILE A 17 2.16 -8.38 8.22
C ILE A 17 3.14 -7.19 8.23
N ILE A 18 3.06 -6.32 9.23
CA ILE A 18 3.95 -5.14 9.36
C ILE A 18 5.39 -5.58 9.65
N LEU A 19 5.57 -6.65 10.42
CA LEU A 19 6.89 -7.14 10.79
C LEU A 19 7.66 -7.73 9.59
N ALA A 20 6.95 -8.31 8.63
CA ALA A 20 7.56 -8.84 7.42
C ALA A 20 7.99 -7.68 6.50
N PRO A 21 9.31 -7.39 6.36
CA PRO A 21 9.75 -6.31 5.50
C PRO A 21 9.42 -6.66 4.04
N GLY A 22 8.56 -5.86 3.42
CA GLY A 22 8.22 -6.02 2.02
C GLY A 22 9.41 -5.80 1.08
N PRO A 23 9.30 -6.18 -0.21
CA PRO A 23 10.38 -6.05 -1.19
C PRO A 23 10.89 -4.61 -1.36
N SER A 24 10.01 -3.60 -1.28
CA SER A 24 10.43 -2.20 -1.31
C SER A 24 11.30 -1.79 -0.12
N VAL A 25 11.00 -2.29 1.09
CA VAL A 25 11.79 -1.99 2.30
C VAL A 25 13.16 -2.64 2.21
N LEU A 26 13.22 -3.91 1.79
CA LEU A 26 14.48 -4.62 1.57
C LEU A 26 15.36 -3.92 0.51
N PHE A 27 14.77 -3.44 -0.58
CA PHE A 27 15.48 -2.69 -1.61
C PHE A 27 16.05 -1.36 -1.09
N VAL A 28 15.28 -0.61 -0.30
CA VAL A 28 15.73 0.63 0.33
C VAL A 28 16.88 0.36 1.30
N ILE A 29 16.79 -0.70 2.12
CA ILE A 29 17.85 -1.10 3.04
C ILE A 29 19.12 -1.45 2.27
N ALA A 30 19.02 -2.24 1.20
CA ALA A 30 20.17 -2.58 0.34
C ALA A 30 20.83 -1.32 -0.23
N ARG A 31 20.04 -0.34 -0.71
CA ARG A 31 20.57 0.96 -1.16
C ARG A 31 21.17 1.80 -0.03
N ALA A 32 20.61 1.74 1.17
CA ALA A 32 21.16 2.42 2.34
C ALA A 32 22.54 1.89 2.72
N ILE A 33 22.72 0.56 2.64
CA ILE A 33 23.99 -0.10 2.93
C ILE A 33 25.01 0.19 1.82
N ALA A 34 24.63 0.07 0.55
CA ALA A 34 25.56 0.20 -0.57
C ALA A 34 25.95 1.66 -0.90
N TRP A 35 25.03 2.62 -0.70
CA TRP A 35 25.19 3.99 -1.18
C TRP A 35 24.93 5.07 -0.11
N GLY A 36 24.66 4.64 1.13
CA GLY A 36 24.44 5.52 2.27
C GLY A 36 23.03 6.11 2.38
N ARG A 37 22.80 6.83 3.49
CA ARG A 37 21.47 7.32 3.90
C ARG A 37 20.82 8.28 2.90
N LYS A 38 21.59 9.15 2.24
CA LYS A 38 21.05 10.14 1.30
C LYS A 38 20.37 9.48 0.10
N ILE A 39 21.00 8.46 -0.48
CA ILE A 39 20.46 7.73 -1.64
C ILE A 39 19.26 6.86 -1.23
N ALA A 40 19.28 6.29 -0.02
CA ALA A 40 18.14 5.58 0.54
C ALA A 40 16.91 6.48 0.69
N VAL A 41 17.07 7.68 1.27
CA VAL A 41 15.97 8.65 1.44
C VAL A 41 15.39 9.06 0.10
N LEU A 42 16.24 9.34 -0.90
CA LEU A 42 15.76 9.68 -2.24
C LEU A 42 14.99 8.52 -2.89
N THR A 43 15.41 7.28 -2.63
CA THR A 43 14.73 6.06 -3.11
C THR A 43 13.36 5.90 -2.47
N VAL A 44 13.26 6.11 -1.16
CA VAL A 44 11.97 6.09 -0.44
C VAL A 44 11.06 7.20 -0.96
N ALA A 45 11.58 8.42 -1.13
CA ALA A 45 10.80 9.54 -1.65
C ALA A 45 10.20 9.24 -3.03
N GLY A 46 11.00 8.68 -3.95
CA GLY A 46 10.52 8.24 -5.26
C GLY A 46 9.47 7.12 -5.16
N ASN A 47 9.69 6.14 -4.28
CA ASN A 47 8.75 5.04 -4.07
C ASN A 47 7.39 5.54 -3.55
N VAL A 48 7.38 6.37 -2.51
CA VAL A 48 6.16 6.96 -1.92
C VAL A 48 5.42 7.82 -2.96
N THR A 49 6.15 8.65 -3.71
CA THR A 49 5.54 9.52 -4.73
C THR A 49 4.90 8.72 -5.86
N GLY A 50 5.56 7.64 -6.31
CA GLY A 50 5.02 6.75 -7.34
C GLY A 50 3.75 6.03 -6.87
N PHE A 51 3.78 5.45 -5.68
CA PHE A 51 2.60 4.82 -5.07
C PHE A 51 1.45 5.81 -4.90
N PHE A 52 1.74 7.01 -4.39
CA PHE A 52 0.73 8.06 -4.22
C PHE A 52 0.10 8.47 -5.55
N THR A 53 0.92 8.67 -6.59
CA THR A 53 0.44 9.07 -7.93
C THR A 53 -0.48 8.00 -8.53
N ILE A 54 -0.06 6.73 -8.48
CA ILE A 54 -0.88 5.61 -8.98
C ILE A 54 -2.18 5.52 -8.17
N SER A 55 -2.12 5.63 -6.84
CA SER A 55 -3.31 5.59 -5.98
C SER A 55 -4.28 6.74 -6.30
N LEU A 56 -3.76 7.93 -6.60
CA LEU A 56 -4.56 9.08 -7.01
C LEU A 56 -5.24 8.85 -8.37
N ILE A 57 -4.50 8.32 -9.35
CA ILE A 57 -5.05 7.96 -10.66
C ILE A 57 -6.16 6.91 -10.51
N ILE A 58 -5.93 5.88 -9.70
CA ILE A 58 -6.91 4.84 -9.39
C ILE A 58 -8.14 5.45 -8.72
N SER A 59 -7.96 6.31 -7.72
CA SER A 59 -9.06 6.95 -6.99
C SER A 59 -9.92 7.84 -7.89
N ILE A 60 -9.32 8.54 -8.86
CA ILE A 60 -10.04 9.38 -9.82
C ILE A 60 -10.69 8.52 -10.92
N GLY A 61 -9.99 7.49 -11.39
CA GLY A 61 -10.40 6.68 -12.54
C GLY A 61 -11.44 5.60 -12.21
N LEU A 62 -11.33 4.92 -11.07
CA LEU A 62 -12.22 3.81 -10.74
C LEU A 62 -13.66 4.27 -10.46
N GLY A 63 -13.87 5.42 -9.82
CA GLY A 63 -15.22 5.89 -9.48
C GLY A 63 -16.17 5.98 -10.68
N PRO A 64 -15.81 6.70 -11.75
CA PRO A 64 -16.62 6.80 -12.97
C PRO A 64 -16.72 5.47 -13.76
N LEU A 65 -15.67 4.64 -13.74
CA LEU A 65 -15.65 3.34 -14.40
C LEU A 65 -16.59 2.33 -13.74
N LEU A 66 -16.64 2.32 -12.41
CA LEU A 66 -17.55 1.48 -11.63
C LEU A 66 -19.01 1.91 -11.80
N GLN A 67 -19.28 3.22 -11.81
CA GLN A 67 -20.63 3.74 -12.01
C GLN A 67 -21.23 3.42 -13.39
N LYS A 68 -20.40 3.21 -14.42
CA LYS A 68 -20.85 2.90 -15.79
C LYS A 68 -21.05 1.42 -16.08
N SER A 69 -20.60 0.51 -15.21
CA SER A 69 -20.62 -0.93 -15.50
C SER A 69 -21.23 -1.72 -14.35
N ASP A 70 -22.49 -2.15 -14.53
CA ASP A 70 -23.19 -3.04 -13.59
C ASP A 70 -22.41 -4.34 -13.32
N LEU A 71 -21.71 -4.86 -14.34
CA LEU A 71 -20.85 -6.05 -14.22
C LEU A 71 -19.58 -5.81 -13.39
N ALA A 72 -18.92 -4.65 -13.54
CA ALA A 72 -17.73 -4.32 -12.74
C ALA A 72 -18.11 -4.05 -11.28
N TYR A 73 -19.26 -3.43 -11.05
CA TYR A 73 -19.81 -3.21 -9.71
C TYR A 73 -20.16 -4.55 -9.02
N ALA A 74 -20.79 -5.47 -9.75
CA ALA A 74 -21.16 -6.79 -9.24
C ALA A 74 -19.96 -7.72 -8.95
N ALA A 75 -18.80 -7.48 -9.55
CA ALA A 75 -17.60 -8.32 -9.35
C ALA A 75 -16.74 -7.91 -8.14
N ILE A 76 -16.90 -6.68 -7.64
CA ILE A 76 -16.09 -6.12 -6.54
C ILE A 76 -16.83 -6.20 -5.19
N GLN A 77 -18.16 -6.24 -5.21
CA GLN A 77 -19.01 -6.42 -4.02
C GLN A 77 -19.08 -7.89 -3.59
#